data_AF-A0A317E9Z1-F1
#
_entry.id   AF-A0A317E9Z1-F1
#
_cell.length_a   1.000
_cell.length_b   1.000
_cell.length_c   1.000
_cell.angle_alpha   90.00
_cell.angle_beta   90.00
_cell.angle_gamma   90.00
#
_symmetry.space_group_name_H-M   'P 1'
#
loop_
_entity.id
_entity.type
_entity.pdbx_description
1 polymer ?
#
loop_
_entity_poly.entity_id
_entity_poly.type
_entity_poly.pdbx_seq_one_letter_code
_entity_poly.pdbx_strand_id
1 'polypeptide(L)'
;MDWHNPPPSFLPGILEAIARAVSFEAALKVAAHWSGRRHVPAEPPDDHPLFALLGKRPARVVLSILRADSRAGRLSIPNAAHQRRQLAIANAYLQGLSIAAIARDTGIDRRTVERFVAAIRETVTPGQAELGAPSTCDNRRGCPWCGHRFARPRARVSLRRPGPLPLFGDEE
;
A
#
# COMPACT_ATOMS: atom_id res chain seq x y z
N MET A 1 -5.49 -9.87 11.32
CA MET A 1 -4.38 -9.48 10.41
C MET A 1 -3.09 -9.61 11.20
N ASP A 2 -2.16 -10.45 10.76
CA ASP A 2 -0.88 -10.65 11.44
C ASP A 2 0.06 -9.49 11.14
N TRP A 3 0.20 -8.58 12.09
CA TRP A 3 1.05 -7.39 11.96
C TRP A 3 2.55 -7.71 11.89
N HIS A 4 2.96 -8.93 12.27
CA HIS A 4 4.31 -9.44 12.07
C HIS A 4 4.59 -9.83 10.62
N ASN A 5 3.56 -10.21 9.85
CA ASN A 5 3.68 -10.58 8.45
C ASN A 5 2.49 -10.03 7.65
N PRO A 6 2.46 -8.72 7.39
CA PRO A 6 1.37 -8.10 6.65
C PRO A 6 1.28 -8.64 5.22
N PRO A 7 0.06 -8.69 4.64
CA PRO A 7 -0.12 -9.11 3.26
C PRO A 7 0.62 -8.17 2.29
N PRO A 8 1.11 -8.68 1.15
CA PRO A 8 1.79 -7.88 0.14
C PRO A 8 0.97 -6.67 -0.36
N SER A 9 -0.36 -6.78 -0.37
CA SER A 9 -1.30 -5.71 -0.78
C SER A 9 -1.28 -4.48 0.11
N PHE A 10 -0.58 -4.54 1.26
CA PHE A 10 -0.32 -3.38 2.09
C PHE A 10 0.68 -2.39 1.46
N LEU A 11 1.54 -2.87 0.56
CA LEU A 11 2.50 -2.04 -0.15
C LEU A 11 1.91 -1.52 -1.48
N PRO A 12 2.27 -0.31 -1.91
CA PRO A 12 1.72 0.26 -3.13
C PRO A 12 2.49 -0.21 -4.38
N GLY A 13 1.73 -0.58 -5.42
CA GLY A 13 2.22 -0.74 -6.79
C GLY A 13 3.36 -1.76 -6.89
N ILE A 14 4.50 -1.35 -7.45
CA ILE A 14 5.61 -2.27 -7.70
C ILE A 14 6.20 -2.93 -6.44
N LEU A 15 6.05 -2.28 -5.27
CA LEU A 15 6.51 -2.86 -4.01
C LEU A 15 5.67 -4.07 -3.58
N GLU A 16 4.39 -4.11 -3.94
CA GLU A 16 3.55 -5.30 -3.74
C GLU A 16 4.04 -6.48 -4.60
N ALA A 17 4.38 -6.21 -5.87
CA ALA A 17 4.92 -7.24 -6.77
C ALA A 17 6.24 -7.81 -6.23
N ILE A 18 7.13 -6.95 -5.72
CA ILE A 18 8.37 -7.36 -5.07
C ILE A 18 8.08 -8.18 -3.80
N ALA A 19 7.11 -7.76 -2.98
CA ALA A 19 6.77 -8.47 -1.76
C ALA A 19 6.19 -9.87 -2.01
N ARG A 20 5.41 -10.06 -3.07
CA ARG A 20 4.92 -11.39 -3.49
C ARG A 20 6.03 -12.28 -4.03
N ALA A 21 6.96 -11.72 -4.80
CA ALA A 21 7.97 -12.51 -5.49
C ALA A 21 9.16 -12.87 -4.60
N VAL A 22 9.51 -12.01 -3.64
CA VAL A 22 10.69 -12.17 -2.78
C VAL A 22 10.27 -12.22 -1.32
N SER A 23 9.97 -11.06 -0.74
CA SER A 23 9.49 -10.93 0.63
C SER A 23 9.06 -9.50 0.92
N PHE A 24 8.18 -9.35 1.91
CA PHE A 24 7.74 -8.05 2.38
C PHE A 24 8.91 -7.19 2.91
N GLU A 25 9.85 -7.80 3.64
CA GLU A 25 11.03 -7.11 4.15
C GLU A 25 11.95 -6.61 3.02
N ALA A 26 12.14 -7.42 1.96
CA ALA A 26 12.91 -7.00 0.80
C ALA A 26 12.29 -5.78 0.12
N ALA A 27 10.96 -5.77 -0.05
CA ALA A 27 10.24 -4.63 -0.62
C ALA A 27 10.43 -3.36 0.23
N LEU A 28 10.40 -3.46 1.56
CA LEU A 28 10.65 -2.32 2.44
C LEU A 28 12.10 -1.82 2.37
N LYS A 29 13.09 -2.72 2.29
CA LYS A 29 14.50 -2.35 2.10
C LYS A 29 14.70 -1.56 0.79
N VAL A 30 14.08 -2.04 -0.29
CA VAL A 30 14.07 -1.36 -1.60
C VAL A 30 13.43 0.02 -1.50
N ALA A 31 12.25 0.13 -0.87
CA ALA A 31 11.58 1.42 -0.70
C ALA A 31 12.41 2.41 0.14
N ALA A 32 13.12 1.92 1.16
CA ALA A 32 13.94 2.76 2.03
C ALA A 32 15.18 3.32 1.32
N HIS A 33 15.89 2.49 0.55
CA HIS A 33 17.18 2.86 -0.04
C HIS A 33 17.08 3.33 -1.49
N TRP A 34 16.06 2.88 -2.22
CA TRP A 34 15.96 3.04 -3.68
C TRP A 34 14.64 3.69 -4.11
N SER A 35 14.04 4.52 -3.26
CA SER A 35 12.87 5.32 -3.64
C SER A 35 13.20 6.46 -4.61
N GLY A 36 12.16 6.98 -5.26
CA GLY A 36 12.24 8.08 -6.21
C GLY A 36 12.36 7.62 -7.67
N ARG A 37 12.72 8.55 -8.56
CA ARG A 37 12.97 8.23 -9.97
C ARG A 37 14.36 7.61 -10.10
N ARG A 38 14.41 6.35 -10.54
CA ARG A 38 15.65 5.62 -10.73
C ARG A 38 15.74 5.09 -12.15
N HIS A 39 16.96 5.06 -12.66
CA HIS A 39 17.28 4.34 -13.88
C HIS A 39 17.49 2.87 -13.53
N VAL A 40 16.83 1.98 -14.25
CA VAL A 40 16.98 0.53 -14.10
C VAL A 40 17.76 0.05 -15.32
N PRO A 41 19.03 -0.39 -15.16
CA PRO A 41 19.83 -0.85 -16.29
C PRO A 41 19.24 -2.15 -16.86
N ALA A 42 19.42 -2.35 -18.17
CA ALA A 42 19.01 -3.58 -18.83
C ALA A 42 19.81 -4.79 -18.34
N GLU A 43 21.10 -4.62 -18.10
CA GLU A 43 21.96 -5.63 -17.49
C GLU A 43 22.64 -5.01 -16.26
N PRO A 44 22.26 -5.44 -15.04
CA PRO A 44 22.84 -4.88 -13.83
C PRO A 44 24.29 -5.38 -13.67
N PRO A 45 25.27 -4.49 -13.45
CA PRO A 45 26.63 -4.92 -13.12
C PRO A 45 26.61 -5.68 -11.78
N ASP A 46 27.54 -6.61 -11.59
CA ASP A 46 27.61 -7.43 -10.36
C ASP A 46 27.81 -6.62 -9.07
N ASP A 47 28.21 -5.35 -9.18
CA ASP A 47 28.31 -4.37 -8.09
C ASP A 47 27.06 -3.46 -7.94
N HIS A 48 25.90 -3.90 -8.46
CA HIS A 48 24.67 -3.13 -8.31
C HIS A 48 24.28 -3.00 -6.83
N PRO A 49 23.90 -1.81 -6.32
CA PRO A 49 23.63 -1.58 -4.90
C PRO A 49 22.52 -2.48 -4.31
N LEU A 50 21.59 -2.95 -5.15
CA LEU A 50 20.58 -3.93 -4.71
C LEU A 50 21.19 -5.29 -4.34
N PHE A 51 22.29 -5.70 -4.96
CA PHE A 51 22.99 -6.95 -4.61
C PHE A 51 23.60 -6.88 -3.22
N ALA A 52 24.17 -5.73 -2.83
CA ALA A 52 24.65 -5.51 -1.47
C ALA A 52 23.49 -5.47 -0.45
N LEU A 53 22.35 -4.92 -0.84
CA LEU A 53 21.21 -4.73 0.06
C LEU A 53 20.40 -6.01 0.35
N LEU A 54 20.19 -6.84 -0.68
CA LEU A 54 19.30 -8.01 -0.60
C LEU A 54 20.05 -9.34 -0.77
N GLY A 55 21.25 -9.33 -1.35
CA GLY A 55 21.94 -10.52 -1.84
C GLY A 55 21.64 -10.79 -3.33
N LYS A 56 22.53 -11.54 -3.99
CA LYS A 56 22.52 -11.72 -5.46
C LYS A 56 21.22 -12.29 -6.02
N ARG A 57 20.72 -13.39 -5.45
CA ARG A 57 19.50 -14.08 -5.93
C ARG A 57 18.23 -13.21 -5.83
N PRO A 58 17.84 -12.70 -4.64
CA PRO A 58 16.63 -11.88 -4.52
C PRO A 58 16.72 -10.58 -5.31
N ALA A 59 17.89 -9.92 -5.35
CA ALA A 59 18.02 -8.70 -6.13
C ALA A 59 17.91 -8.91 -7.64
N ARG A 60 18.29 -10.08 -8.18
CA ARG A 60 18.02 -10.41 -9.60
C ARG A 60 16.52 -10.46 -9.89
N VAL A 61 15.73 -11.06 -8.99
CA VAL A 61 14.26 -11.12 -9.10
C VAL A 61 13.65 -9.72 -8.96
N VAL A 62 14.15 -8.92 -8.03
CA VAL A 62 13.70 -7.52 -7.88
C VAL A 62 13.99 -6.73 -9.16
N LEU A 63 15.21 -6.84 -9.70
CA LEU A 63 15.60 -6.16 -10.93
C LEU A 63 14.77 -6.60 -12.14
N SER A 64 14.40 -7.88 -12.27
CA SER A 64 13.53 -8.33 -13.37
C SER A 64 12.13 -7.71 -13.27
N ILE A 65 11.56 -7.60 -12.07
CA ILE A 65 10.26 -6.97 -11.83
C ILE A 65 10.33 -5.46 -12.13
N LEU A 66 11.35 -4.78 -11.61
CA LEU A 66 11.57 -3.35 -11.85
C LEU A 66 11.72 -3.04 -13.34
N ARG A 67 12.39 -3.92 -14.09
CA ARG A 67 12.58 -3.78 -15.54
C ARG A 67 11.27 -3.96 -16.30
N ALA A 68 10.47 -4.96 -15.94
CA ALA A 68 9.19 -5.23 -16.60
C ALA A 68 8.23 -4.03 -16.51
N ASP A 69 8.28 -3.28 -15.40
CA ASP A 69 7.45 -2.08 -15.19
C ASP A 69 8.13 -0.77 -15.64
N SER A 70 9.43 -0.81 -15.96
CA SER A 70 10.17 0.38 -16.39
C SER A 70 9.81 0.77 -17.83
N ARG A 71 9.42 2.03 -18.03
CA ARG A 71 9.26 2.61 -19.37
C ARG A 71 10.52 3.39 -19.73
N ALA A 72 11.15 3.05 -20.86
CA ALA A 72 12.42 3.64 -21.30
C ALA A 72 13.55 3.55 -20.24
N GLY A 73 13.57 2.47 -19.46
CA GLY A 73 14.57 2.24 -18.41
C GLY A 73 14.46 3.20 -17.20
N ARG A 74 13.36 3.95 -17.07
CA ARG A 74 13.10 4.79 -15.90
C ARG A 74 11.88 4.28 -15.15
N LEU A 75 12.00 4.23 -13.83
CA LEU A 75 10.93 3.80 -12.95
C LEU A 75 10.84 4.74 -11.75
N SER A 76 9.62 5.02 -11.30
CA SER A 76 9.37 5.76 -10.08
C SER A 76 9.02 4.78 -8.96
N ILE A 77 9.92 4.62 -7.99
CA ILE A 77 9.74 3.71 -6.87
C ILE A 77 9.09 4.47 -5.70
N PRO A 78 7.94 4.01 -5.17
CA PRO A 78 7.29 4.62 -4.02
C PRO A 78 8.18 4.56 -2.76
N ASN A 79 8.16 5.63 -1.94
CA ASN A 79 8.94 5.70 -0.70
C ASN A 79 8.37 4.80 0.42
N ALA A 80 7.09 4.39 0.33
CA ALA A 80 6.39 3.59 1.36
C ALA A 80 6.56 4.11 2.80
N ALA A 81 6.85 5.40 2.97
CA ALA A 81 7.14 6.01 4.26
C ALA A 81 5.96 5.92 5.22
N HIS A 82 4.73 6.00 4.70
CA HIS A 82 3.51 5.83 5.48
C HIS A 82 3.39 4.41 6.05
N GLN A 83 3.58 3.40 5.19
CA GLN A 83 3.54 1.98 5.55
C GLN A 83 4.61 1.64 6.59
N ARG A 84 5.84 2.17 6.42
CA ARG A 84 6.92 2.00 7.39
C ARG A 84 6.58 2.58 8.76
N ARG A 85 5.98 3.77 8.81
CA ARG A 85 5.53 4.40 10.07
C ARG A 85 4.44 3.57 10.75
N GLN A 86 3.49 3.05 9.99
CA GLN A 86 2.42 2.20 10.54
C GLN A 86 2.99 0.93 11.17
N LEU A 87 3.95 0.28 10.51
CA LEU A 87 4.61 -0.91 11.05
C LEU A 87 5.42 -0.60 12.30
N ALA A 88 6.11 0.54 12.35
CA ALA A 88 6.84 0.97 13.54
C ALA A 88 5.88 1.17 14.73
N ILE A 89 4.74 1.84 14.51
CA ILE A 89 3.71 2.01 15.55
C ILE A 89 3.12 0.67 15.98
N ALA A 90 2.78 -0.20 15.03
CA ALA A 90 2.19 -1.50 15.31
C ALA A 90 3.15 -2.40 16.11
N ASN A 91 4.41 -2.48 15.70
CA ASN A 91 5.42 -3.25 16.42
C ASN A 91 5.64 -2.72 17.85
N ALA A 92 5.77 -1.41 18.02
CA ALA A 92 5.94 -0.82 19.35
C ALA A 92 4.70 -1.06 20.25
N TYR A 93 3.50 -0.99 19.69
CA TYR A 93 2.27 -1.30 20.41
C TYR A 93 2.20 -2.78 20.82
N LEU A 94 2.56 -3.71 19.92
CA LEU A 94 2.59 -5.14 20.21
C LEU A 94 3.67 -5.52 21.24
N GLN A 95 4.75 -4.75 21.31
CA GLN A 95 5.75 -4.84 22.37
C GLN A 95 5.26 -4.28 23.73
N GLY A 96 4.03 -3.79 23.81
CA GLY A 96 3.41 -3.30 25.03
C GLY A 96 3.75 -1.85 25.38
N LEU A 97 4.35 -1.08 24.46
CA LEU A 97 4.63 0.32 24.73
C LEU A 97 3.33 1.13 24.83
N SER A 98 3.30 2.06 25.79
CA SER A 98 2.20 3.03 25.89
C SER A 98 2.20 3.98 24.69
N ILE A 99 1.03 4.51 24.34
CA ILE A 99 0.87 5.49 23.25
C ILE A 99 1.84 6.68 23.41
N ALA A 100 2.05 7.15 24.64
CA ALA A 100 2.95 8.25 24.94
C ALA A 100 4.44 7.87 24.78
N ALA A 101 4.80 6.61 25.02
CA ALA A 101 6.14 6.10 24.76
C ALA A 101 6.38 5.93 23.25
N ILE A 102 5.41 5.38 22.52
CA ILE A 102 5.48 5.22 21.06
C ILE A 102 5.64 6.59 20.37
N ALA A 103 4.87 7.60 20.78
CA ALA A 103 4.97 8.94 20.22
C ALA A 103 6.38 9.56 20.42
N ARG A 104 6.97 9.36 21.59
CA ARG A 104 8.34 9.83 21.90
C ARG A 104 9.41 9.09 21.11
N ASP A 105 9.29 7.77 21.04
CA ASP A 105 10.27 6.91 20.36
C ASP A 105 10.24 7.10 18.84
N THR A 106 9.05 7.15 18.25
CA THR A 106 8.88 7.29 16.79
C THR A 106 8.92 8.73 16.29
N GLY A 107 8.85 9.73 17.19
CA GLY A 107 8.72 11.14 16.84
C GLY A 107 7.40 11.49 16.15
N ILE A 108 6.38 10.62 16.27
CA ILE A 108 5.07 10.79 15.64
C ILE A 108 4.13 11.48 16.62
N ASP A 109 3.30 12.40 16.11
CA ASP A 109 2.29 13.09 16.90
C ASP A 109 1.35 12.10 17.64
N ARG A 110 1.06 12.41 18.90
CA ARG A 110 0.29 11.53 19.79
C ARG A 110 -1.08 11.18 19.21
N ARG A 111 -1.77 12.15 18.58
CA ARG A 111 -3.09 11.94 17.97
C ARG A 111 -3.01 10.97 16.79
N THR A 112 -1.90 10.99 16.07
CA THR A 112 -1.64 10.05 14.96
C THR A 112 -1.43 8.64 15.50
N VAL A 113 -0.66 8.49 16.58
CA VAL A 113 -0.46 7.19 17.25
C VAL A 113 -1.77 6.65 17.81
N GLU A 114 -2.55 7.48 18.53
CA GLU A 114 -3.88 7.11 19.06
C GLU A 114 -4.80 6.57 17.95
N ARG A 115 -4.87 7.27 16.81
CA ARG A 115 -5.67 6.85 15.67
C ARG A 115 -5.23 5.49 15.10
N PHE A 116 -3.92 5.25 15.00
CA PHE A 116 -3.42 3.98 14.51
C PHE A 116 -3.64 2.83 15.49
N VAL A 117 -3.42 3.06 16.79
CA VAL A 117 -3.69 2.07 17.83
C VAL A 117 -5.18 1.71 17.88
N ALA A 118 -6.07 2.69 17.73
CA ALA A 118 -7.51 2.43 17.62
C ALA A 118 -7.84 1.51 16.43
N ALA A 119 -7.28 1.80 15.25
CA ALA A 119 -7.45 0.94 14.08
C ALA A 119 -6.91 -0.48 14.28
N ILE A 120 -5.76 -0.63 14.97
CA ILE A 120 -5.21 -1.96 15.31
C ILE A 120 -6.18 -2.71 16.24
N ARG A 121 -6.71 -2.07 17.28
CA ARG A 121 -7.66 -2.68 18.22
C ARG A 121 -8.94 -3.16 17.53
N GLU A 122 -9.49 -2.37 16.61
CA GLU A 122 -10.65 -2.76 15.80
C GLU A 122 -10.38 -4.04 14.99
N THR A 123 -9.18 -4.19 14.44
CA THR A 123 -8.81 -5.39 13.66
C THR A 123 -8.49 -6.64 14.48
N VAL A 124 -8.19 -6.49 15.78
CA VAL A 124 -7.80 -7.61 16.66
C VAL A 124 -9.00 -8.11 17.49
N THR A 125 -10.11 -7.37 17.57
CA THR A 125 -11.29 -7.77 18.33
C THR A 125 -12.06 -8.90 17.60
N PRO A 126 -12.17 -10.12 18.16
CA PRO A 126 -12.69 -11.31 17.46
C PRO A 126 -14.21 -11.35 17.23
N GLY A 127 -14.91 -10.22 17.31
CA GLY A 127 -16.38 -10.14 17.14
C GLY A 127 -16.86 -9.53 15.82
N GLN A 128 -15.98 -8.98 14.98
CA GLN A 128 -16.37 -8.30 13.72
C GLN A 128 -15.73 -8.90 12.47
N ALA A 129 -14.97 -10.00 12.58
CA ALA A 129 -14.27 -10.61 11.45
C ALA A 129 -15.20 -11.31 10.43
N GLU A 130 -16.45 -11.60 10.79
CA GLU A 130 -17.45 -12.20 9.88
C GLU A 130 -18.15 -11.17 8.97
N LEU A 131 -18.05 -9.88 9.31
CA LEU A 131 -18.40 -8.79 8.41
C LEU A 131 -17.09 -8.38 7.71
N GLY A 132 -16.80 -9.07 6.61
CA GLY A 132 -15.52 -9.03 5.89
C GLY A 132 -14.82 -7.67 5.88
N ALA A 133 -13.48 -7.70 5.91
CA ALA A 133 -12.56 -6.57 5.77
C ALA A 133 -13.24 -5.35 5.18
N PRO A 134 -13.31 -4.19 5.88
CA PRO A 134 -14.24 -3.10 5.55
C PRO A 134 -14.28 -2.90 4.05
N SER A 135 -15.35 -3.40 3.42
CA SER A 135 -15.44 -3.61 1.96
C SER A 135 -15.54 -2.29 1.21
N THR A 136 -15.54 -1.19 1.95
CA THR A 136 -15.48 0.15 1.42
C THR A 136 -14.53 0.96 2.28
N CYS A 137 -13.44 1.36 1.65
CA CYS A 137 -12.85 2.67 1.89
C CYS A 137 -13.98 3.71 1.80
N ASP A 138 -14.60 4.07 2.94
CA ASP A 138 -15.51 5.21 3.04
C ASP A 138 -14.70 6.48 3.34
N ASN A 139 -14.96 7.50 2.53
CA ASN A 139 -13.99 8.48 2.03
C ASN A 139 -14.08 9.84 2.73
N ARG A 140 -14.62 9.91 3.94
CA ARG A 140 -14.95 11.23 4.53
C ARG A 140 -13.79 11.90 5.26
N ARG A 141 -12.78 11.15 5.72
CA ARG A 141 -11.65 11.68 6.52
C ARG A 141 -10.25 11.25 6.03
N GLY A 142 -10.17 10.51 4.93
CA GLY A 142 -8.96 9.82 4.47
C GLY A 142 -8.89 8.41 5.05
N CYS A 143 -8.44 7.44 4.24
CA CYS A 143 -8.37 6.05 4.66
C CYS A 143 -7.35 5.91 5.81
N PRO A 144 -7.75 5.39 6.99
CA PRO A 144 -6.81 5.19 8.10
C PRO A 144 -5.74 4.13 7.78
N TRP A 145 -5.93 3.35 6.72
CA TRP A 145 -5.05 2.26 6.34
C TRP A 145 -4.00 2.66 5.28
N CYS A 146 -4.37 3.37 4.21
CA CYS A 146 -3.42 3.80 3.17
C CYS A 146 -3.08 5.29 3.19
N GLY A 147 -3.69 6.10 4.07
CA GLY A 147 -3.49 7.54 4.15
C GLY A 147 -4.04 8.33 2.96
N HIS A 148 -4.59 7.63 1.95
CA HIS A 148 -5.14 8.24 0.75
C HIS A 148 -6.45 8.97 1.09
N ARG A 149 -6.54 10.24 0.71
CA ARG A 149 -7.83 10.93 0.60
C ARG A 149 -8.36 10.64 -0.80
N PHE A 150 -9.39 9.82 -0.90
CA PHE A 150 -10.11 9.67 -2.15
C PHE A 150 -10.80 11.01 -2.45
N ALA A 151 -10.54 11.58 -3.63
CA ALA A 151 -11.27 12.75 -4.09
C ALA A 151 -12.77 12.41 -4.08
N ARG A 152 -13.62 13.36 -3.65
CA ARG A 152 -15.07 13.15 -3.65
C ARG A 152 -15.48 12.63 -5.03
N PRO A 153 -16.27 11.54 -5.13
CA PRO A 153 -16.88 11.22 -6.41
C PRO A 153 -17.66 12.46 -6.83
N ARG A 154 -17.28 13.06 -7.96
CA ARG A 154 -18.10 14.12 -8.57
C ARG A 154 -19.48 13.51 -8.73
N ALA A 155 -20.50 14.19 -8.21
CA ALA A 155 -21.87 13.72 -8.20
C ALA A 155 -22.21 13.09 -9.57
N ARG A 156 -22.77 11.87 -9.53
CA ARG A 156 -23.14 11.12 -10.74
C ARG A 156 -23.88 12.06 -11.68
N VAL A 157 -23.38 12.17 -12.91
CA VAL A 157 -24.15 12.68 -14.05
C VAL A 157 -25.47 11.91 -14.02
N SER A 158 -26.58 12.62 -13.85
CA SER A 158 -27.91 12.01 -13.93
C SER A 158 -28.02 11.38 -15.31
N LEU A 159 -28.11 10.05 -15.35
CA LEU A 159 -28.50 9.34 -16.55
C LEU A 159 -29.92 9.82 -16.86
N ARG A 160 -30.05 10.69 -17.87
CA ARG A 160 -31.36 11.01 -18.47
C ARG A 160 -31.99 9.67 -18.85
N ARG A 161 -33.18 9.40 -18.33
CA ARG A 161 -33.99 8.26 -18.76
C ARG A 161 -34.07 8.28 -20.30
N PRO A 162 -33.71 7.19 -21.01
CA PRO A 162 -34.03 7.10 -22.42
C PRO A 162 -35.55 7.15 -22.56
N GLY A 163 -36.04 8.03 -23.44
CA GLY A 163 -37.46 8.14 -23.76
C GLY A 163 -38.00 6.85 -24.36
N PRO A 164 -39.32 6.61 -24.29
CA PRO A 164 -39.92 5.40 -24.86
C PRO A 164 -39.67 5.33 -26.36
N LEU A 165 -39.26 4.14 -26.84
CA LEU A 165 -39.09 3.84 -28.26
C LEU A 165 -40.47 3.84 -28.96
N PRO A 166 -40.57 4.35 -30.19
CA PRO A 166 -41.81 4.26 -30.96
C PRO A 166 -42.11 2.80 -31.31
N LEU A 167 -43.36 2.40 -31.08
CA LEU A 167 -43.91 1.12 -31.54
C LEU A 167 -44.07 1.22 -33.06
N PHE A 168 -43.28 0.45 -33.80
CA PHE A 168 -43.50 0.27 -35.23
C PHE A 168 -44.77 -0.57 -35.41
N GLY A 169 -45.74 -0.01 -36.12
CA GLY A 169 -46.99 -0.67 -36.46
C GLY A 169 -46.76 -1.81 -37.45
N ASP A 170 -47.48 -2.90 -37.21
CA ASP A 170 -47.78 -3.93 -38.18
C ASP A 170 -48.67 -3.34 -39.28
N GLU A 171 -48.16 -3.25 -40.50
CA GLU A 171 -48.97 -3.08 -41.71
C GLU A 171 -48.77 -4.33 -42.61
N GLU A 172 -49.88 -5.06 -42.72
CA GLU A 172 -50.42 -5.90 -43.81
C GLU A 172 -49.62 -7.10 -44.37
#